data_AF-A0A9Q9ITP8-F1
#
_entry.id   AF-A0A9Q9ITP8-F1
#
_cell.length_a   1.000
_cell.length_b   1.000
_cell.length_c   1.000
_cell.angle_alpha   90.00
_cell.angle_beta   90.00
_cell.angle_gamma   90.00
#
_symmetry.space_group_name_H-M   'P 1'
#
loop_
_entity.id
_entity.type
_entity.pdbx_description
1 polymer ?
#
loop_
_entity_poly.entity_id
_entity_poly.type
_entity_poly.pdbx_seq_one_letter_code
_entity_poly.pdbx_strand_id
1 'polypeptide(L)'
;MTQRARPRRVDDAEAAAVLAGRALVEIRALARTAPPDQPGRHLERIAFVAHLCHNLPAVAGRRPGRVLRRLGRLLPPGRDAPDRRERAMEDRPMSWTWHTSGPDGRALMLAWLDEAGCRWTPPPPLPEPRKDRPGLGVARSVRALAGWPVHPPRGHRPLPPQARAVKALDTEAICEVHEEAGRRRLGLGVGGPWLRAHLAADATHYLVPDPADHHWPDPVPWWECTALLTMRDGEQVSTSVAVMPETFTALGSAPLPRYRQRRLLQLGRAIERDTYLWGLDHEADCGPDRCGYTPPPRQDPESSDGAPPVQ
;
A
#
# COMPACT_ATOMS: atom_id res chain seq x y z
N MET A 1 39.11 -16.29 26.70
CA MET A 1 37.85 -15.54 26.87
C MET A 1 37.89 -14.33 25.94
N THR A 2 37.30 -14.42 24.76
CA THR A 2 37.24 -13.31 23.80
C THR A 2 36.21 -12.30 24.31
N GLN A 3 36.63 -11.10 24.70
CA GLN A 3 35.70 -10.04 25.08
C GLN A 3 34.78 -9.74 23.89
N ARG A 4 33.51 -10.12 24.00
CA ARG A 4 32.50 -9.83 22.98
C ARG A 4 32.29 -8.31 23.00
N ALA A 5 32.62 -7.65 21.89
CA ALA A 5 32.45 -6.21 21.75
C ALA A 5 30.99 -5.82 22.06
N ARG A 6 30.79 -4.70 22.77
CA ARG A 6 29.43 -4.22 23.09
C ARG A 6 28.71 -3.84 21.78
N PRO A 7 27.43 -4.23 21.62
CA PRO A 7 26.69 -3.92 20.41
C PRO A 7 26.51 -2.41 20.24
N ARG A 8 26.73 -1.93 19.01
CA ARG A 8 26.61 -0.52 18.62
C ARG A 8 25.14 -0.14 18.51
N ARG A 9 24.72 0.95 19.14
CA ARG A 9 23.35 1.46 18.97
C ARG A 9 23.20 2.11 17.59
N VAL A 10 22.09 1.83 16.91
CA VAL A 10 21.79 2.35 15.57
C VAL A 10 20.40 2.98 15.51
N ASP A 11 20.23 3.96 14.63
CA ASP A 11 18.92 4.55 14.34
C ASP A 11 18.16 3.80 13.23
N ASP A 12 16.97 4.29 12.86
CA ASP A 12 16.12 3.64 11.85
C ASP A 12 16.75 3.62 10.45
N ALA A 13 17.51 4.66 10.07
CA ALA A 13 18.14 4.74 8.75
C ALA A 13 19.33 3.78 8.66
N GLU A 14 20.16 3.74 9.70
CA GLU A 14 21.27 2.78 9.81
C GLU A 14 20.77 1.33 9.89
N ALA A 15 19.71 1.07 10.68
CA ALA A 15 19.09 -0.26 10.75
C ALA A 15 18.57 -0.69 9.36
N ALA A 16 17.89 0.20 8.64
CA ALA A 16 17.42 -0.08 7.28
C ALA A 16 18.56 -0.42 6.33
N ALA A 17 19.69 0.31 6.39
CA ALA A 17 20.86 0.04 5.55
C ALA A 17 21.48 -1.33 5.84
N VAL A 18 21.64 -1.69 7.12
CA VAL A 18 22.17 -3.01 7.53
C VAL A 18 21.25 -4.13 7.03
N LEU A 19 19.94 -3.99 7.27
CA LEU A 19 18.93 -4.97 6.87
C LEU A 19 18.86 -5.13 5.34
N ALA A 20 18.89 -4.04 4.58
CA ALA A 20 18.91 -4.09 3.12
C ALA A 20 20.15 -4.80 2.58
N GLY A 21 21.33 -4.52 3.18
CA GLY A 21 22.57 -5.21 2.83
C GLY A 21 22.51 -6.71 3.10
N ARG A 22 21.98 -7.11 4.26
CA ARG A 22 21.80 -8.53 4.62
C ARG A 22 20.83 -9.26 3.71
N ALA A 23 19.68 -8.64 3.42
CA ALA A 23 18.69 -9.17 2.49
C ALA A 23 19.29 -9.43 1.11
N LEU A 24 20.08 -8.49 0.57
CA LEU A 24 20.75 -8.66 -0.72
C LEU A 24 21.75 -9.83 -0.73
N VAL A 25 22.53 -9.98 0.34
CA VAL A 25 23.49 -11.09 0.48
C VAL A 25 22.76 -12.43 0.54
N GLU A 26 21.69 -12.53 1.32
CA GLU A 26 20.91 -13.76 1.46
C GLU A 26 20.21 -14.14 0.15
N ILE A 27 19.55 -13.18 -0.53
CA ILE A 27 18.92 -13.42 -1.84
C ILE A 27 19.96 -13.94 -2.84
N ARG A 28 21.14 -13.33 -2.89
CA ARG A 28 22.22 -13.77 -3.80
C ARG A 28 22.75 -15.16 -3.45
N ALA A 29 22.87 -15.48 -2.16
CA ALA A 29 23.30 -16.81 -1.72
C ALA A 29 22.27 -17.85 -2.15
N LEU A 30 20.99 -17.63 -1.82
CA LEU A 30 19.89 -18.53 -2.18
C LEU A 30 19.77 -18.73 -3.69
N ALA A 31 19.89 -17.66 -4.48
CA ALA A 31 19.82 -17.75 -5.94
C ALA A 31 20.97 -18.56 -6.56
N ARG A 32 22.14 -18.61 -5.90
CA ARG A 32 23.30 -19.39 -6.37
C ARG A 32 23.25 -20.85 -5.95
N THR A 33 22.67 -21.14 -4.79
CA THR A 33 22.62 -22.48 -4.20
C THR A 33 21.30 -23.20 -4.46
N ALA A 34 20.34 -22.55 -5.12
CA ALA A 34 19.06 -23.15 -5.46
C ALA A 34 19.28 -24.42 -6.28
N PRO A 35 18.91 -25.60 -5.75
CA PRO A 35 19.07 -26.85 -6.48
C PRO A 35 18.10 -26.85 -7.67
N PRO A 36 18.53 -27.34 -8.84
CA PRO A 36 17.73 -27.29 -10.07
C PRO A 36 16.44 -28.11 -9.97
N ASP A 37 16.45 -29.16 -9.14
CA ASP A 37 15.32 -30.06 -8.90
C ASP A 37 14.30 -29.52 -7.89
N GLN A 38 14.68 -28.58 -7.01
CA GLN A 38 13.80 -28.05 -5.94
C GLN A 38 13.97 -26.54 -5.71
N PRO A 39 13.71 -25.69 -6.73
CA PRO A 39 13.85 -24.24 -6.59
C PRO A 39 12.79 -23.62 -5.67
N GLY A 40 11.64 -24.27 -5.46
CA GLY A 40 10.46 -23.72 -4.77
C GLY A 40 10.78 -23.07 -3.43
N ARG A 41 11.40 -23.82 -2.50
CA ARG A 41 11.75 -23.32 -1.16
C ARG A 41 12.71 -22.12 -1.20
N HIS A 42 13.66 -22.12 -2.13
CA HIS A 42 14.61 -21.00 -2.30
C HIS A 42 13.89 -19.77 -2.84
N LEU A 43 13.01 -19.95 -3.83
CA LEU A 43 12.21 -18.87 -4.41
C LEU A 43 11.24 -18.27 -3.39
N GLU A 44 10.59 -19.09 -2.58
CA GLU A 44 9.74 -18.64 -1.46
C GLU A 44 10.53 -17.80 -0.46
N ARG A 45 11.72 -18.27 -0.07
CA ARG A 45 12.58 -17.52 0.84
C ARG A 45 13.08 -16.21 0.22
N ILE A 46 13.47 -16.22 -1.06
CA ILE A 46 13.86 -15.02 -1.81
C ILE A 46 12.70 -14.03 -1.86
N ALA A 47 11.49 -14.48 -2.18
CA ALA A 47 10.29 -13.65 -2.24
C ALA A 47 9.98 -13.04 -0.86
N PHE A 48 10.06 -13.84 0.20
CA PHE A 48 9.88 -13.38 1.58
C PHE A 48 10.90 -12.29 1.94
N VAL A 49 12.19 -12.53 1.69
CA VAL A 49 13.26 -11.55 2.00
C VAL A 49 13.13 -10.29 1.14
N ALA A 50 12.80 -10.42 -0.14
CA ALA A 50 12.58 -9.30 -1.04
C ALA A 50 11.39 -8.44 -0.58
N HIS A 51 10.28 -9.09 -0.17
CA HIS A 51 9.13 -8.40 0.39
C HIS A 51 9.48 -7.68 1.69
N LEU A 52 10.30 -8.29 2.55
CA LEU A 52 10.79 -7.65 3.78
C LEU A 52 11.61 -6.38 3.50
N CYS A 53 12.44 -6.38 2.44
CA CYS A 53 13.44 -5.34 2.23
C CYS A 53 13.10 -4.27 1.20
N HIS A 54 12.03 -4.40 0.39
CA HIS A 54 11.78 -3.51 -0.76
C HIS A 54 11.69 -2.02 -0.40
N ASN A 55 11.22 -1.67 0.81
CA ASN A 55 11.12 -0.28 1.28
C ASN A 55 12.38 0.26 1.98
N LEU A 56 13.31 -0.61 2.37
CA LEU A 56 14.46 -0.24 3.19
C LEU A 56 15.44 0.73 2.51
N PRO A 57 15.71 0.65 1.19
CA PRO A 57 16.58 1.63 0.53
C PRO A 57 16.06 3.07 0.64
N ALA A 58 14.75 3.27 0.55
CA ALA A 58 14.14 4.59 0.70
C ALA A 58 14.30 5.12 2.13
N VAL A 59 14.18 4.25 3.13
CA VAL A 59 14.40 4.59 4.55
C VAL A 59 15.88 4.95 4.79
N ALA A 60 16.80 4.14 4.29
CA ALA A 60 18.25 4.35 4.43
C ALA A 60 18.72 5.66 3.74
N GLY A 61 18.10 6.01 2.61
CA GLY A 61 18.43 7.22 1.84
C GLY A 61 17.90 8.54 2.44
N ARG A 62 17.00 8.50 3.44
CA ARG A 62 16.47 9.72 4.07
C ARG A 62 17.57 10.41 4.89
N ARG A 63 18.19 11.44 4.31
CA ARG A 63 19.05 12.36 5.08
C ARG A 63 18.20 13.07 6.14
N PRO A 64 18.66 13.17 7.40
CA PRO A 64 17.93 13.87 8.45
C PRO A 64 17.90 15.38 8.17
N GLY A 65 16.92 15.83 7.38
CA GLY A 65 16.58 17.24 7.22
C GLY A 65 15.86 17.77 8.47
N ARG A 66 16.53 17.77 9.63
CA ARG A 66 15.93 18.19 10.91
C ARG A 66 15.67 19.71 10.99
N VAL A 67 16.38 20.53 10.22
CA VAL A 67 16.37 22.00 10.40
C VAL A 67 15.23 22.69 9.63
N LEU A 68 14.97 22.33 8.37
CA LEU A 68 13.84 22.92 7.61
C LEU A 68 12.45 22.44 8.09
N ARG A 69 12.38 21.28 8.76
CA ARG A 69 11.12 20.68 9.23
C ARG A 69 10.52 21.35 10.47
N ARG A 70 11.32 22.00 11.33
CA ARG A 70 10.79 22.77 12.48
C ARG A 70 10.10 24.06 12.06
N LEU A 71 10.58 24.71 10.99
CA LEU A 71 9.96 25.93 10.45
C LEU A 71 8.62 25.63 9.76
N GLY A 72 8.46 24.45 9.15
CA GLY A 72 7.17 23.99 8.61
C GLY A 72 6.06 23.81 9.65
N ARG A 73 6.39 23.61 10.94
CA ARG A 73 5.41 23.52 12.04
C ARG A 73 4.82 24.88 12.47
N LEU A 74 5.42 25.99 12.02
CA LEU A 74 4.96 27.35 12.33
C LEU A 74 4.09 27.95 11.22
N LEU A 75 4.00 27.31 10.06
CA LEU A 75 3.08 27.70 8.99
C LEU A 75 1.70 27.09 9.26
N PRO A 76 0.60 27.82 8.98
CA PRO A 76 -0.76 27.28 9.13
C PRO A 76 -0.90 26.00 8.29
N PRO A 77 -1.62 24.98 8.78
CA PRO A 77 -1.71 23.69 8.13
C PRO A 77 -2.21 23.88 6.70
N GLY A 78 -1.30 23.67 5.76
CA GLY A 78 -1.62 23.56 4.35
C GLY A 78 -2.49 22.35 4.09
N ARG A 79 -2.81 22.17 2.81
CA ARG A 79 -3.71 21.17 2.25
C ARG A 79 -3.41 19.71 2.67
N ASP A 80 -2.21 19.46 3.19
CA ASP A 80 -1.59 18.14 3.37
C ASP A 80 -0.95 18.02 4.76
N ALA A 81 -1.68 18.36 5.83
CA ALA A 81 -1.21 18.01 7.16
C ALA A 81 -1.18 16.48 7.27
N PRO A 82 0.00 15.85 7.48
CA PRO A 82 0.11 14.40 7.51
C PRO A 82 -0.83 13.84 8.57
N ASP A 83 -1.43 12.69 8.28
CA ASP A 83 -2.30 12.01 9.24
C ASP A 83 -1.50 11.54 10.47
N ARG A 84 -2.14 10.93 11.47
CA ARG A 84 -1.43 10.49 12.68
C ARG A 84 -0.40 9.40 12.37
N ARG A 85 -0.74 8.49 11.48
CA ARG A 85 0.10 7.37 11.07
C ARG A 85 1.28 7.85 10.25
N GLU A 86 1.07 8.75 9.30
CA GLU A 86 2.10 9.39 8.49
C GLU A 86 3.09 10.14 9.37
N ARG A 87 2.62 10.95 10.34
CA ARG A 87 3.52 11.57 11.33
C ARG A 87 4.34 10.54 12.12
N ALA A 88 3.72 9.45 12.56
CA ALA A 88 4.44 8.39 13.26
C ALA A 88 5.50 7.72 12.37
N MET A 89 5.20 7.50 11.09
CA MET A 89 6.14 6.98 10.09
C MET A 89 7.24 8.00 9.74
N GLU A 90 6.95 9.31 9.79
CA GLU A 90 7.97 10.34 9.61
C GLU A 90 8.95 10.39 10.79
N ASP A 91 8.44 10.25 12.01
CA ASP A 91 9.25 10.25 13.24
C ASP A 91 10.05 8.95 13.39
N ARG A 92 9.47 7.83 12.93
CA ARG A 92 10.07 6.48 12.96
C ARG A 92 9.95 5.82 11.58
N PRO A 93 10.86 6.10 10.63
CA PRO A 93 10.81 5.61 9.25
C PRO A 93 10.72 4.10 9.07
N MET A 94 11.19 3.32 10.06
CA MET A 94 11.09 1.86 10.05
C MET A 94 9.72 1.33 10.48
N SER A 95 8.79 2.19 10.91
CA SER A 95 7.47 1.77 11.45
C SER A 95 6.67 0.94 10.48
N TRP A 96 6.58 1.37 9.22
CA TRP A 96 5.81 0.62 8.22
C TRP A 96 6.36 -0.80 8.08
N THR A 97 7.63 -0.93 7.69
CA THR A 97 8.28 -2.24 7.50
C THR A 97 8.15 -3.11 8.74
N TRP A 98 8.47 -2.57 9.93
CA TRP A 98 8.38 -3.33 11.17
C TRP A 98 6.96 -3.89 11.41
N HIS A 99 5.93 -3.08 11.22
CA HIS A 99 4.56 -3.49 11.53
C HIS A 99 3.96 -4.43 10.49
N THR A 100 4.35 -4.33 9.22
CA THR A 100 3.84 -5.20 8.14
C THR A 100 4.62 -6.51 7.96
N SER A 101 5.79 -6.67 8.58
CA SER A 101 6.65 -7.84 8.39
C SER A 101 6.16 -9.15 9.05
N GLY A 102 5.08 -9.10 9.84
CA GLY A 102 4.63 -10.24 10.66
C GLY A 102 5.65 -10.67 11.72
N PRO A 103 5.35 -11.71 12.53
CA PRO A 103 6.24 -12.20 13.58
C PRO A 103 7.60 -12.70 13.06
N ASP A 104 7.58 -13.50 11.99
CA ASP A 104 8.80 -14.11 11.42
C ASP A 104 9.73 -13.07 10.80
N GLY A 105 9.18 -12.08 10.08
CA GLY A 105 9.98 -11.00 9.52
C GLY A 105 10.59 -10.11 10.60
N ARG A 106 9.84 -9.80 11.67
CA ARG A 106 10.36 -9.06 12.83
C ARG A 106 11.49 -9.83 13.54
N ALA A 107 11.33 -11.14 13.73
CA ALA A 107 12.35 -11.99 14.33
C ALA A 107 13.62 -12.02 13.46
N LEU A 108 13.46 -12.16 12.14
CA LEU A 108 14.58 -12.14 11.19
C LEU A 108 15.32 -10.80 11.20
N MET A 109 14.60 -9.67 11.20
CA MET A 109 15.22 -8.35 11.28
C MET A 109 16.08 -8.19 12.54
N LEU A 110 15.56 -8.60 13.69
CA LEU A 110 16.29 -8.53 14.95
C LEU A 110 17.52 -9.45 14.95
N ALA A 111 17.40 -10.66 14.41
CA ALA A 111 18.52 -11.59 14.29
C ALA A 111 19.64 -11.02 13.42
N TRP A 112 19.33 -10.49 12.24
CA TRP A 112 20.33 -9.86 11.36
C TRP A 112 21.01 -8.64 11.99
N LEU A 113 20.28 -7.84 12.76
CA LEU A 113 20.86 -6.70 13.48
C LEU A 113 21.78 -7.17 14.60
N ASP A 114 21.39 -8.20 15.37
CA ASP A 114 22.24 -8.78 16.41
C ASP A 114 23.53 -9.40 15.83
N GLU A 115 23.43 -10.15 14.74
CA GLU A 115 24.58 -10.68 14.00
C GLU A 115 25.52 -9.58 13.48
N ALA A 116 24.97 -8.42 13.13
CA ALA A 116 25.74 -7.25 12.74
C ALA A 116 26.31 -6.47 13.94
N GLY A 117 26.13 -6.97 15.17
CA GLY A 117 26.53 -6.28 16.40
C GLY A 117 25.80 -4.96 16.61
N CYS A 118 24.59 -4.83 16.06
CA CYS A 118 23.78 -3.62 16.10
C CYS A 118 22.62 -3.79 17.10
N ARG A 119 22.47 -2.82 18.00
CA ARG A 119 21.32 -2.69 18.88
C ARG A 119 20.40 -1.60 18.35
N TRP A 120 19.28 -2.02 17.78
CA TRP A 120 18.21 -1.13 17.34
C TRP A 120 17.01 -1.28 18.28
N THR A 121 16.25 -0.20 18.48
CA THR A 121 15.00 -0.25 19.26
C THR A 121 13.84 -0.22 18.29
N PRO A 122 13.01 -1.27 18.23
CA PRO A 122 11.84 -1.28 17.36
C PRO A 122 10.94 -0.04 17.53
N PRO A 123 10.27 0.40 16.48
CA PRO A 123 9.32 1.50 16.56
C PRO A 123 8.13 1.11 17.44
N PRO A 124 7.52 2.06 18.17
CA PRO A 124 6.28 1.79 18.90
C PRO A 124 5.17 1.37 17.92
N PRO A 125 4.08 0.76 18.42
CA PRO A 125 2.87 0.53 17.63
C PRO A 125 2.46 1.78 16.86
N LEU A 126 2.12 1.61 15.58
CA LEU A 126 1.49 2.70 14.82
C LEU A 126 0.15 3.05 15.48
N PRO A 127 -0.27 4.33 15.44
CA PRO A 127 -1.62 4.69 15.84
C PRO A 127 -2.63 3.79 15.13
N GLU A 128 -3.56 3.23 15.90
CA GLU A 128 -4.63 2.40 15.34
C GLU A 128 -5.40 3.22 14.30
N PRO A 129 -5.59 2.68 13.08
CA PRO A 129 -6.45 3.32 12.10
C PRO A 129 -7.83 3.54 12.68
N ARG A 130 -8.39 4.73 12.48
CA ARG A 130 -9.79 4.97 12.83
C ARG A 130 -10.69 4.09 11.96
N LYS A 131 -11.48 3.24 12.61
CA LYS A 131 -12.55 2.48 11.94
C LYS A 131 -13.75 3.37 11.59
N ASP A 132 -13.98 4.39 12.43
CA ASP A 132 -15.06 5.35 12.20
C ASP A 132 -14.76 6.29 11.04
N ARG A 133 -15.80 6.56 10.24
CA ARG A 133 -15.73 7.51 9.14
C ARG A 133 -15.26 8.87 9.68
N PRO A 134 -14.16 9.46 9.16
CA PRO A 134 -13.66 10.71 9.69
C PRO A 134 -14.72 11.81 9.52
N GLY A 135 -15.07 12.45 10.64
CA GLY A 135 -15.93 13.63 10.64
C GLY A 135 -15.24 14.76 9.88
N LEU A 136 -15.76 15.11 8.69
CA LEU A 136 -15.27 16.26 7.95
C LEU A 136 -15.82 17.52 8.63
N GLY A 137 -14.98 18.21 9.40
CA GLY A 137 -15.36 19.46 10.06
C GLY A 137 -15.83 20.52 9.07
N VAL A 138 -16.91 21.23 9.42
CA VAL A 138 -17.61 22.23 8.58
C VAL A 138 -16.65 23.27 7.98
N ALA A 139 -15.62 23.69 8.73
CA ALA A 139 -14.63 24.67 8.28
C ALA A 139 -13.76 24.19 7.08
N ARG A 140 -13.57 22.88 6.89
CA ARG A 140 -12.82 22.32 5.75
C ARG A 140 -13.64 22.33 4.45
N SER A 141 -14.98 22.39 4.57
CA SER A 141 -15.91 22.34 3.45
C SER A 141 -16.07 23.67 2.70
N VAL A 142 -15.72 24.82 3.32
CA VAL A 142 -16.05 26.16 2.78
C VAL A 142 -15.01 26.72 1.79
N ARG A 143 -13.76 26.23 1.77
CA ARG A 143 -12.69 26.72 0.85
C ARG A 143 -12.84 26.28 -0.62
N ALA A 144 -14.05 26.00 -1.08
CA ALA A 144 -14.29 25.03 -2.14
C ALA A 144 -15.09 25.54 -3.37
N LEU A 145 -14.92 26.79 -3.81
CA LEU A 145 -15.78 27.36 -4.86
C LEU A 145 -15.18 27.47 -6.28
N ALA A 146 -13.94 27.04 -6.52
CA ALA A 146 -13.40 26.96 -7.89
C ALA A 146 -12.51 25.72 -8.14
N GLY A 147 -12.63 25.10 -9.30
CA GLY A 147 -11.72 24.07 -9.82
C GLY A 147 -11.85 22.63 -9.27
N TRP A 148 -11.13 21.69 -9.89
CA TRP A 148 -10.88 20.36 -9.34
C TRP A 148 -9.79 20.47 -8.26
N PRO A 149 -9.94 19.85 -7.08
CA PRO A 149 -9.04 20.10 -5.95
C PRO A 149 -7.71 19.33 -6.01
N VAL A 150 -7.45 18.53 -7.04
CA VAL A 150 -6.15 17.87 -7.24
C VAL A 150 -5.28 18.75 -8.14
N HIS A 151 -4.08 19.10 -7.68
CA HIS A 151 -3.12 19.92 -8.41
C HIS A 151 -1.91 19.07 -8.80
N PRO A 152 -1.30 19.33 -9.97
CA PRO A 152 -0.10 18.63 -10.38
C PRO A 152 1.08 18.96 -9.46
N PRO A 153 1.96 17.97 -9.20
CA PRO A 153 3.28 18.21 -8.66
C PRO A 153 4.06 19.15 -9.57
N ARG A 154 5.09 19.79 -9.02
CA ARG A 154 5.92 20.74 -9.77
C ARG A 154 6.54 20.04 -10.98
N GLY A 155 6.33 20.62 -12.17
CA GLY A 155 6.84 20.08 -13.43
C GLY A 155 5.90 19.10 -14.14
N HIS A 156 4.76 18.76 -13.54
CA HIS A 156 3.76 17.89 -14.16
C HIS A 156 2.60 18.67 -14.76
N ARG A 157 1.97 18.09 -15.78
CA ARG A 157 0.75 18.65 -16.41
C ARG A 157 -0.47 18.39 -15.52
N PRO A 158 -1.46 19.30 -15.44
CA PRO A 158 -2.71 19.01 -14.74
C PRO A 158 -3.41 17.77 -15.31
N LEU A 159 -4.15 17.05 -14.47
CA LEU A 159 -5.00 15.95 -14.93
C LEU A 159 -5.92 16.41 -16.07
N PRO A 160 -6.17 15.58 -17.10
CA PRO A 160 -7.07 15.92 -18.18
C PRO A 160 -8.51 16.11 -17.65
N PRO A 161 -9.36 16.95 -18.29
CA PRO A 161 -10.71 17.23 -17.80
C PRO A 161 -11.57 15.99 -17.51
N GLN A 162 -11.39 14.93 -18.29
CA GLN A 162 -12.07 13.65 -18.16
C GLN A 162 -11.76 12.96 -16.82
N ALA A 163 -10.54 13.14 -16.30
CA ALA A 163 -10.11 12.64 -14.99
C ALA A 163 -10.53 13.56 -13.83
N ARG A 164 -11.19 14.70 -14.09
CA ARG A 164 -11.61 15.66 -13.03
C ARG A 164 -13.04 15.42 -12.54
N ALA A 165 -13.34 14.15 -12.28
CA ALA A 165 -14.63 13.70 -11.80
C ALA A 165 -14.47 12.49 -10.87
N VAL A 166 -15.32 12.39 -9.84
CA VAL A 166 -15.45 11.15 -9.06
C VAL A 166 -16.48 10.25 -9.76
N LYS A 167 -16.18 8.97 -9.90
CA LYS A 167 -17.11 7.96 -10.43
C LYS A 167 -17.80 7.25 -9.28
N ALA A 168 -19.13 7.13 -9.34
CA ALA A 168 -19.90 6.28 -8.42
C ALA A 168 -20.18 4.97 -9.15
N LEU A 169 -19.80 3.85 -8.53
CA LEU A 169 -19.82 2.51 -9.11
C LEU A 169 -20.55 1.56 -8.16
N ASP A 170 -21.23 0.56 -8.71
CA ASP A 170 -21.66 -0.60 -7.93
C ASP A 170 -20.48 -1.57 -7.69
N THR A 171 -20.75 -2.64 -6.94
CA THR A 171 -19.76 -3.67 -6.60
C THR A 171 -19.18 -4.37 -7.82
N GLU A 172 -19.99 -4.62 -8.84
CA GLU A 172 -19.54 -5.33 -10.05
C GLU A 172 -18.57 -4.45 -10.84
N ALA A 173 -18.95 -3.21 -11.13
CA ALA A 173 -18.13 -2.27 -11.89
C ALA A 173 -16.80 -1.94 -11.19
N ILE A 174 -16.77 -1.81 -9.86
CA ILE A 174 -15.50 -1.58 -9.15
C ILE A 174 -14.60 -2.83 -9.21
N CYS A 175 -15.17 -4.04 -9.11
CA CYS A 175 -14.41 -5.27 -9.26
C CYS A 175 -13.81 -5.40 -10.67
N GLU A 176 -14.57 -5.09 -11.71
CA GLU A 176 -14.10 -5.12 -13.11
C GLU A 176 -12.89 -4.19 -13.34
N VAL A 177 -12.91 -2.98 -12.75
CA VAL A 177 -11.79 -2.03 -12.82
C VAL A 177 -10.52 -2.65 -12.21
N HIS A 178 -10.66 -3.31 -11.06
CA HIS A 178 -9.55 -3.98 -10.39
C HIS A 178 -9.04 -5.22 -11.16
N GLU A 179 -9.95 -6.01 -11.74
CA GLU A 179 -9.59 -7.13 -12.60
C GLU A 179 -8.87 -6.68 -13.86
N GLU A 180 -9.31 -5.58 -14.49
CA GLU A 180 -8.62 -5.03 -15.64
C GLU A 180 -7.19 -4.60 -15.29
N ALA A 181 -7.01 -3.89 -14.17
CA ALA A 181 -5.69 -3.48 -13.69
C ALA A 181 -4.77 -4.69 -13.46
N GLY A 182 -5.32 -5.77 -12.88
CA GLY A 182 -4.63 -7.05 -12.69
C GLY A 182 -4.27 -7.74 -14.01
N ARG A 183 -5.23 -7.89 -14.93
CA ARG A 183 -5.03 -8.50 -16.26
C ARG A 183 -3.95 -7.75 -17.07
N ARG A 184 -3.93 -6.43 -16.98
CA ARG A 184 -2.95 -5.56 -17.64
C ARG A 184 -1.63 -5.40 -16.87
N ARG A 185 -1.52 -6.00 -15.68
CA ARG A 185 -0.32 -5.94 -14.80
C ARG A 185 0.13 -4.51 -14.50
N LEU A 186 -0.81 -3.61 -14.21
CA LEU A 186 -0.52 -2.18 -14.00
C LEU A 186 0.12 -1.86 -12.64
N GLY A 187 0.33 -2.87 -11.78
CA GLY A 187 1.03 -2.72 -10.49
C GLY A 187 0.18 -2.20 -9.33
N LEU A 188 -1.08 -1.82 -9.58
CA LEU A 188 -2.03 -1.32 -8.57
C LEU A 188 -3.38 -2.03 -8.70
N GLY A 189 -3.74 -2.85 -7.72
CA GLY A 189 -5.05 -3.48 -7.64
C GLY A 189 -5.05 -4.70 -6.72
N VAL A 190 -6.03 -4.75 -5.81
CA VAL A 190 -6.40 -5.99 -5.12
C VAL A 190 -7.10 -6.92 -6.11
N GLY A 191 -6.89 -8.23 -5.99
CA GLY A 191 -7.51 -9.21 -6.87
C GLY A 191 -9.04 -9.08 -6.88
N GLY A 192 -9.63 -8.89 -8.07
CA GLY A 192 -11.08 -8.74 -8.24
C GLY A 192 -11.93 -9.83 -7.59
N PRO A 193 -11.56 -11.13 -7.68
CA PRO A 193 -12.28 -12.19 -6.97
C PRO A 193 -12.29 -12.01 -5.44
N TRP A 194 -11.20 -11.49 -4.86
CA TRP A 194 -11.16 -11.19 -3.44
C TRP A 194 -12.09 -10.01 -3.11
N LEU A 195 -12.05 -8.94 -3.90
CA LEU A 195 -12.96 -7.80 -3.69
C LEU A 195 -14.42 -8.22 -3.79
N ARG A 196 -14.79 -9.00 -4.81
CA ARG A 196 -16.17 -9.47 -5.02
C ARG A 196 -16.72 -10.24 -3.81
N ALA A 197 -15.87 -10.99 -3.12
CA ALA A 197 -16.24 -11.75 -1.93
C ALA A 197 -16.38 -10.90 -0.64
N HIS A 198 -15.78 -9.71 -0.61
CA HIS A 198 -15.63 -8.92 0.62
C HIS A 198 -16.29 -7.54 0.57
N LEU A 199 -16.68 -7.05 -0.60
CA LEU A 199 -17.44 -5.82 -0.75
C LEU A 199 -18.92 -6.04 -0.39
N ALA A 200 -19.56 -4.98 0.13
CA ALA A 200 -21.01 -4.99 0.34
C ALA A 200 -21.73 -4.96 -1.03
N ALA A 201 -22.45 -6.03 -1.37
CA ALA A 201 -23.01 -6.26 -2.70
C ALA A 201 -23.80 -5.06 -3.27
N ASP A 202 -24.67 -4.44 -2.47
CA ASP A 202 -25.54 -3.34 -2.91
C ASP A 202 -24.98 -1.94 -2.58
N ALA A 203 -23.72 -1.84 -2.17
CA ALA A 203 -23.11 -0.56 -1.83
C ALA A 203 -22.68 0.22 -3.07
N THR A 204 -22.69 1.55 -2.94
CA THR A 204 -22.01 2.44 -3.89
C THR A 204 -20.56 2.64 -3.46
N HIS A 205 -19.64 2.32 -4.36
CA HIS A 205 -18.22 2.60 -4.26
C HIS A 205 -17.86 3.85 -5.06
N TYR A 206 -16.70 4.43 -4.78
CA TYR A 206 -16.26 5.63 -5.46
C TYR A 206 -14.85 5.52 -5.98
N LEU A 207 -14.64 5.91 -7.23
CA LEU A 207 -13.32 6.03 -7.82
C LEU A 207 -12.94 7.51 -7.88
N VAL A 208 -11.88 7.88 -7.17
CA VAL A 208 -11.40 9.26 -7.03
C VAL A 208 -10.04 9.40 -7.73
N PRO A 209 -9.94 10.20 -8.80
CA PRO A 209 -8.67 10.51 -9.44
C PRO A 209 -7.85 11.45 -8.56
N ASP A 210 -7.00 10.87 -7.73
CA ASP A 210 -6.12 11.54 -6.78
C ASP A 210 -4.77 10.81 -6.76
N PRO A 211 -4.01 10.86 -7.87
CA PRO A 211 -2.75 10.13 -8.00
C PRO A 211 -1.71 10.66 -7.02
N ALA A 212 -0.87 9.76 -6.51
CA ALA A 212 0.34 10.15 -5.81
C ALA A 212 1.32 10.84 -6.76
N ASP A 213 2.20 11.68 -6.21
CA ASP A 213 3.18 12.46 -7.01
C ASP A 213 4.01 11.59 -7.97
N HIS A 214 4.33 10.35 -7.57
CA HIS A 214 5.14 9.41 -8.36
C HIS A 214 4.34 8.57 -9.38
N HIS A 215 3.01 8.61 -9.33
CA HIS A 215 2.11 8.00 -10.32
C HIS A 215 1.35 9.05 -11.13
N TRP A 216 1.83 10.29 -11.10
CA TRP A 216 1.21 11.35 -11.87
C TRP A 216 1.29 11.01 -13.38
N PRO A 217 0.20 11.16 -14.14
CA PRO A 217 0.14 10.72 -15.54
C PRO A 217 0.97 11.62 -16.45
N ASP A 218 2.26 11.30 -16.55
CA ASP A 218 3.25 11.64 -17.58
C ASP A 218 4.59 11.02 -17.12
N PRO A 219 5.10 9.92 -17.71
CA PRO A 219 4.74 9.27 -18.98
C PRO A 219 3.81 8.05 -18.86
N VAL A 220 3.23 7.80 -17.68
CA VAL A 220 2.46 6.57 -17.40
C VAL A 220 1.12 6.58 -18.15
N PRO A 221 0.75 5.51 -18.89
CA PRO A 221 -0.44 5.49 -19.77
C PRO A 221 -1.76 5.24 -19.02
N TRP A 222 -1.75 5.24 -17.70
CA TRP A 222 -2.91 4.99 -16.84
C TRP A 222 -2.99 6.03 -15.73
N TRP A 223 -4.17 6.16 -15.12
CA TRP A 223 -4.42 7.07 -14.00
C TRP A 223 -4.49 6.29 -12.69
N GLU A 224 -3.69 6.68 -11.70
CA GLU A 224 -3.92 6.21 -10.34
C GLU A 224 -5.21 6.84 -9.81
N CYS A 225 -6.10 5.99 -9.32
CA CYS A 225 -7.29 6.39 -8.61
C CYS A 225 -7.29 5.77 -7.21
N THR A 226 -7.78 6.53 -6.23
CA THR A 226 -8.19 5.97 -4.94
C THR A 226 -9.60 5.42 -5.08
N ALA A 227 -9.79 4.13 -4.87
CA ALA A 227 -11.10 3.50 -4.71
C ALA A 227 -11.53 3.57 -3.23
N LEU A 228 -12.69 4.17 -2.98
CA LEU A 228 -13.36 4.19 -1.68
C LEU A 228 -14.39 3.07 -1.67
N LEU A 229 -14.10 2.07 -0.86
CA LEU A 229 -14.82 0.81 -0.82
C LEU A 229 -15.65 0.73 0.45
N THR A 230 -16.79 0.05 0.34
CA THR A 230 -17.62 -0.31 1.49
C THR A 230 -17.56 -1.82 1.60
N MET A 231 -16.97 -2.31 2.68
CA MET A 231 -16.80 -3.74 2.93
C MET A 231 -18.12 -4.34 3.40
N ARG A 232 -18.23 -5.68 3.37
CA ARG A 232 -19.45 -6.44 3.73
C ARG A 232 -19.97 -6.18 5.15
N ASP A 233 -19.10 -5.77 6.05
CA ASP A 233 -19.40 -5.37 7.44
C ASP A 233 -19.82 -3.89 7.56
N GLY A 234 -19.87 -3.16 6.45
CA GLY A 234 -20.15 -1.72 6.39
C GLY A 234 -18.94 -0.82 6.59
N GLU A 235 -17.75 -1.38 6.87
CA GLU A 235 -16.54 -0.59 7.06
C GLU A 235 -16.11 0.09 5.75
N GLN A 236 -15.64 1.33 5.84
CA GLN A 236 -15.12 2.06 4.68
C GLN A 236 -13.60 1.99 4.65
N VAL A 237 -13.07 1.50 3.54
CA VAL A 237 -11.63 1.35 3.31
C VAL A 237 -11.23 2.01 1.99
N SER A 238 -9.94 2.26 1.83
CA SER A 238 -9.38 2.76 0.58
C SER A 238 -8.43 1.74 -0.06
N THR A 239 -8.25 1.84 -1.37
CA THR A 239 -7.17 1.16 -2.10
C THR A 239 -6.80 1.99 -3.32
N SER A 240 -5.53 1.93 -3.74
CA SER A 240 -5.14 2.45 -5.05
C SER A 240 -5.47 1.44 -6.14
N VAL A 241 -5.85 1.94 -7.31
CA VAL A 241 -6.05 1.15 -8.53
C VAL A 241 -5.61 1.96 -9.74
N ALA A 242 -4.91 1.31 -10.67
CA ALA A 242 -4.54 1.89 -11.95
C ALA A 242 -5.67 1.71 -12.95
N VAL A 243 -6.12 2.79 -13.58
CA VAL A 243 -7.26 2.78 -14.49
C VAL A 243 -6.87 3.37 -15.83
N MET A 244 -7.21 2.68 -16.92
CA MET A 244 -6.98 3.20 -18.27
C MET A 244 -7.87 4.42 -18.52
N PRO A 245 -7.40 5.46 -19.25
CA PRO A 245 -8.21 6.61 -19.60
C PRO A 245 -9.52 6.25 -20.31
N GLU A 246 -9.48 5.25 -21.19
CA GLU A 246 -10.63 4.77 -21.95
C GLU A 246 -11.66 4.11 -21.02
N THR A 247 -11.21 3.20 -20.14
CA THR A 247 -12.04 2.57 -19.11
C THR A 247 -12.67 3.63 -18.22
N PHE A 248 -11.87 4.55 -17.67
CA PHE A 248 -12.37 5.60 -16.78
C PHE A 248 -13.44 6.47 -17.48
N THR A 249 -13.23 6.79 -18.75
CA THR A 249 -14.18 7.58 -19.53
C THR A 249 -15.47 6.80 -19.78
N ALA A 250 -15.36 5.50 -20.08
CA ALA A 250 -16.49 4.61 -20.31
C ALA A 250 -17.31 4.29 -19.05
N LEU A 251 -16.71 4.40 -17.86
CA LEU A 251 -17.43 4.26 -16.59
C LEU A 251 -18.58 5.27 -16.54
N GLY A 252 -19.80 4.74 -16.67
CA GLY A 252 -21.03 5.49 -16.42
C GLY A 252 -20.95 6.14 -15.05
N SER A 253 -21.36 7.39 -14.95
CA SER A 253 -21.46 8.03 -13.65
C SER A 253 -22.73 8.82 -13.60
N ALA A 254 -23.58 8.43 -12.66
CA ALA A 254 -24.58 9.34 -12.16
C ALA A 254 -23.88 10.66 -11.78
N PRO A 255 -24.32 11.82 -12.30
CA PRO A 255 -23.63 13.06 -12.08
C PRO A 255 -23.63 13.39 -10.58
N LEU A 256 -22.46 13.29 -9.94
CA LEU A 256 -22.29 13.72 -8.56
C LEU A 256 -22.15 15.24 -8.53
N PRO A 257 -22.90 15.95 -7.67
CA PRO A 257 -22.68 17.37 -7.46
C PRO A 257 -21.23 17.68 -7.04
N ARG A 258 -20.69 18.83 -7.46
CA ARG A 258 -19.29 19.20 -7.19
C ARG A 258 -18.94 19.19 -5.71
N TYR A 259 -19.85 19.59 -4.82
CA TYR A 259 -19.63 19.54 -3.37
C TYR A 259 -19.40 18.09 -2.89
N ARG A 260 -20.15 17.12 -3.44
CA ARG A 260 -20.04 15.70 -3.09
C ARG A 260 -18.75 15.09 -3.61
N GLN A 261 -18.35 15.43 -4.84
CA GLN A 261 -17.05 15.01 -5.40
C GLN A 261 -15.89 15.46 -4.50
N ARG A 262 -15.89 16.74 -4.07
CA ARG A 262 -14.85 17.27 -3.17
C ARG A 262 -14.87 16.59 -1.80
N ARG A 263 -16.06 16.34 -1.24
CA ARG A 263 -16.20 15.63 0.03
C ARG A 263 -15.60 14.23 -0.05
N LEU A 264 -15.88 13.50 -1.13
CA LEU A 264 -15.34 12.15 -1.36
C LEU A 264 -13.82 12.18 -1.53
N LEU A 265 -13.28 13.17 -2.22
CA LEU A 265 -11.83 13.33 -2.31
C LEU A 265 -11.17 13.60 -0.95
N GLN A 266 -11.76 14.49 -0.14
CA GLN A 266 -11.28 14.70 1.23
C GLN A 266 -11.42 13.46 2.11
N LEU A 267 -12.49 12.68 1.91
CA LEU A 267 -12.68 11.41 2.59
C LEU A 267 -11.60 10.40 2.19
N GLY A 268 -11.29 10.27 0.90
CA GLY A 268 -10.25 9.35 0.43
C GLY A 268 -8.88 9.64 1.02
N ARG A 269 -8.52 10.91 1.14
CA ARG A 269 -7.29 11.34 1.83
C ARG A 269 -7.32 11.18 3.34
N ALA A 270 -8.49 11.00 3.94
CA ALA A 270 -8.67 10.91 5.39
C ALA A 270 -8.91 9.49 5.89
N ILE A 271 -9.24 8.55 5.00
CA ILE A 271 -9.36 7.13 5.33
C ILE A 271 -7.94 6.57 5.47
N GLU A 272 -7.57 6.26 6.71
CA GLU A 272 -6.28 5.65 7.06
C GLU A 272 -6.28 4.13 6.86
N ARG A 273 -7.47 3.54 6.64
CA ARG A 273 -7.67 2.10 6.60
C ARG A 273 -7.79 1.61 5.16
N ASP A 274 -6.93 0.67 4.79
CA ASP A 274 -6.91 0.09 3.46
C ASP A 274 -7.49 -1.33 3.43
N THR A 275 -7.66 -1.87 2.22
CA THR A 275 -8.11 -3.24 1.98
C THR A 275 -7.18 -4.30 2.57
N TYR A 276 -5.88 -4.03 2.67
CA TYR A 276 -4.90 -4.94 3.25
C TYR A 276 -5.10 -5.09 4.75
N LEU A 277 -5.20 -3.97 5.48
CA LEU A 277 -5.44 -3.96 6.93
C LEU A 277 -6.81 -4.56 7.27
N TRP A 278 -7.83 -4.27 6.46
CA TRP A 278 -9.13 -4.92 6.62
C TRP A 278 -9.03 -6.44 6.43
N GLY A 279 -8.34 -6.89 5.39
CA GLY A 279 -8.15 -8.31 5.12
C GLY A 279 -7.41 -9.03 6.24
N LEU A 280 -6.37 -8.40 6.80
CA LEU A 280 -5.61 -8.94 7.93
C LEU A 280 -6.48 -9.14 9.18
N ASP A 281 -7.34 -8.15 9.50
CA ASP A 281 -8.24 -8.23 10.66
C ASP A 281 -9.33 -9.31 10.49
N HIS A 282 -9.65 -9.69 9.25
CA HIS A 282 -10.70 -10.64 8.92
C HIS A 282 -10.17 -11.99 8.40
N GLU A 283 -8.86 -12.22 8.42
CA GLU A 283 -8.22 -13.42 7.89
C GLU A 283 -8.77 -14.69 8.57
N ALA A 284 -8.88 -14.67 9.91
CA ALA A 284 -9.40 -15.80 10.68
C ALA A 284 -10.87 -16.12 10.38
N ASP A 285 -11.63 -15.14 9.88
CA ASP A 285 -13.05 -15.27 9.58
C ASP A 285 -13.35 -15.47 8.09
N CYS A 286 -12.33 -15.48 7.23
CA CYS A 286 -12.52 -15.77 5.81
C CYS A 286 -12.21 -17.22 5.47
N GLY A 287 -13.25 -17.93 5.04
CA GLY A 287 -13.17 -19.21 4.35
C GLY A 287 -14.29 -19.33 3.32
N PRO A 288 -14.24 -20.32 2.41
CA PRO A 288 -15.25 -20.52 1.38
C PRO A 288 -16.68 -20.53 1.93
N ASP A 289 -16.87 -21.13 3.11
CA ASP A 289 -18.18 -21.23 3.77
C ASP A 289 -18.70 -19.91 4.35
N ARG A 290 -17.83 -18.92 4.59
CA ARG A 290 -18.17 -17.64 5.24
C ARG A 290 -18.13 -16.44 4.32
N CYS A 291 -17.02 -16.29 3.58
CA CYS A 291 -16.82 -15.17 2.65
C CYS A 291 -17.12 -15.57 1.20
N GLY A 292 -17.30 -16.87 0.88
CA GLY A 292 -17.41 -17.33 -0.51
C GLY A 292 -16.09 -17.24 -1.29
N TYR A 293 -15.05 -16.64 -0.71
CA TYR A 293 -13.74 -16.55 -1.32
C TYR A 293 -13.03 -17.90 -1.20
N THR A 294 -12.82 -18.54 -2.35
CA THR A 294 -11.85 -19.62 -2.47
C THR A 294 -10.56 -18.99 -2.96
N PRO A 295 -9.50 -18.93 -2.13
CA PRO A 295 -8.21 -18.48 -2.64
C PRO A 295 -7.84 -19.35 -3.84
N PRO A 296 -7.26 -18.78 -4.91
CA PRO A 296 -6.73 -19.60 -5.98
C PRO A 296 -5.83 -20.66 -5.34
N PRO A 297 -5.85 -21.92 -5.82
CA PRO A 297 -5.01 -22.96 -5.27
C PRO A 297 -3.61 -22.37 -5.18
N ARG A 298 -3.01 -22.41 -3.98
CA ARG A 298 -1.58 -22.15 -3.88
C ARG A 298 -0.98 -23.07 -4.93
N GLN A 299 -0.22 -22.50 -5.86
CA GLN A 299 0.57 -23.30 -6.76
C GLN A 299 1.63 -23.95 -5.86
N ASP A 300 1.24 -25.05 -5.23
CA ASP A 300 2.15 -25.85 -4.45
C ASP A 300 3.14 -26.39 -5.48
N PRO A 301 4.42 -26.00 -5.37
CA PRO A 301 5.42 -26.32 -6.38
C PRO A 301 5.62 -27.84 -6.56
N GLU A 302 5.03 -28.67 -5.69
CA GLU A 302 5.12 -30.13 -5.67
C GLU A 302 4.18 -30.85 -6.66
N SER A 303 3.27 -30.15 -7.35
CA SER A 303 2.26 -30.78 -8.22
C SER A 303 2.61 -30.84 -9.73
N SER A 304 3.84 -30.51 -10.12
CA SER A 304 4.30 -30.54 -11.53
C SER A 304 4.93 -31.88 -11.96
N ASP A 305 4.49 -33.01 -11.42
CA ASP A 305 5.00 -34.35 -11.77
C ASP A 305 4.30 -34.98 -13.01
N GLY A 306 3.67 -34.17 -13.85
CA GLY A 306 2.82 -34.64 -14.95
C GLY A 306 3.16 -34.08 -16.33
N ALA A 307 4.42 -33.85 -16.67
CA ALA A 307 4.80 -33.61 -18.06
C ALA A 307 4.96 -34.97 -18.77
N PRO A 308 4.14 -35.30 -19.79
CA PRO A 308 4.35 -36.52 -20.57
C PRO A 308 5.69 -36.44 -21.31
N PRO A 309 6.40 -37.58 -21.50
CA PRO A 309 7.66 -37.59 -22.20
C PRO A 309 7.45 -37.07 -23.62
N VAL A 310 8.22 -36.04 -23.98
CA VAL A 310 8.37 -35.61 -25.35
C VAL A 310 9.10 -36.73 -26.09
N GLN A 311 8.42 -37.36 -27.04
CA GLN A 311 9.00 -38.33 -27.97
C GLN A 311 9.83 -37.63 -29.05
#